data_AF-A0A314YWN0-F1
#
_entry.id   AF-A0A314YWN0-F1
#
_cell.length_a   1.000
_cell.length_b   1.000
_cell.length_c   1.000
_cell.angle_alpha   90.00
_cell.angle_beta   90.00
_cell.angle_gamma   90.00
#
_symmetry.space_group_name_H-M   'P 1'
#
loop_
_entity.id
_entity.type
_entity.pdbx_description
1 polymer ?
#
loop_
_entity_poly.entity_id
_entity_poly.type
_entity_poly.pdbx_seq_one_letter_code
_entity_poly.pdbx_strand_id
1 'polypeptide(L)'
;MEAVKQWYLDNLLTRMEISSQEFIQHINDETENGITEFEKRARSFYAEPLAHLKEKEFMEIMILDGCFVIQLLWKIVNGKKDDDDPILNMDCMFQYVCHDLLLLENQLPWFVLSALYKVTLGKRYGGPPFSELLLCAFSSLNSILKKYFNSYLDCLDLNDDRVDEN
;
A
#
# COMPACT_ATOMS: atom_id res chain seq x y z
N MET A 1 -6.50 11.08 -3.17
CA MET A 1 -5.83 9.86 -2.69
C MET A 1 -6.76 9.02 -1.80
N GLU A 2 -7.45 9.60 -0.82
CA GLU A 2 -8.33 8.86 0.11
C GLU A 2 -9.38 7.96 -0.55
N ALA A 3 -10.11 8.44 -1.57
CA ALA A 3 -11.10 7.61 -2.27
C ALA A 3 -10.50 6.37 -2.94
N VAL A 4 -9.25 6.45 -3.40
CA VAL A 4 -8.53 5.32 -3.99
C VAL A 4 -8.11 4.33 -2.91
N LYS A 5 -7.61 4.80 -1.77
CA LYS A 5 -7.30 3.92 -0.62
C LYS A 5 -8.56 3.20 -0.15
N GLN A 6 -9.70 3.90 -0.09
CA GLN A 6 -10.99 3.32 0.25
C GLN A 6 -11.39 2.23 -0.74
N TRP A 7 -11.23 2.47 -2.05
CA TRP A 7 -11.48 1.45 -3.08
C TRP A 7 -10.64 0.18 -2.86
N TYR A 8 -9.37 0.33 -2.48
CA TYR A 8 -8.47 -0.80 -2.16
C TYR A 8 -8.93 -1.58 -0.91
N LEU A 9 -9.43 -0.87 0.11
CA LEU A 9 -10.00 -1.46 1.33
C LEU A 9 -11.32 -2.19 1.03
N ASP A 10 -12.20 -1.61 0.23
CA ASP A 10 -13.48 -2.24 -0.14
C ASP A 10 -13.25 -3.52 -0.95
N ASN A 11 -12.27 -3.50 -1.87
CA ASN A 11 -11.83 -4.68 -2.61
C ASN A 11 -11.25 -5.77 -1.67
N LEU A 12 -10.48 -5.37 -0.67
CA LEU A 12 -9.92 -6.27 0.34
C LEU A 12 -11.03 -6.98 1.12
N LEU A 13 -11.95 -6.21 1.67
CA LEU A 13 -13.05 -6.73 2.50
C LEU A 13 -13.98 -7.62 1.69
N THR A 14 -14.29 -7.21 0.45
CA THR A 14 -15.07 -8.03 -0.50
C THR A 14 -14.40 -9.37 -0.78
N ARG A 15 -13.07 -9.37 -1.05
CA ARG A 15 -12.31 -10.61 -1.30
C ARG A 15 -12.24 -11.52 -0.07
N MET A 16 -12.24 -10.93 1.12
CA MET A 16 -12.20 -11.66 2.38
C MET A 16 -13.59 -12.13 2.84
N GLU A 17 -14.66 -11.63 2.21
CA GLU A 17 -16.06 -11.90 2.58
C GLU A 17 -16.38 -11.49 4.04
N ILE A 18 -15.84 -10.35 4.49
CA ILE A 18 -16.04 -9.83 5.85
C ILE A 18 -16.46 -8.37 5.86
N SER A 19 -17.16 -7.97 6.93
CA SER A 19 -17.49 -6.58 7.23
C SER A 19 -16.30 -5.82 7.84
N SER A 20 -16.37 -4.49 7.80
CA SER A 20 -15.38 -3.63 8.47
C SER A 20 -15.32 -3.87 9.99
N GLN A 21 -16.45 -4.24 10.61
CA GLN A 21 -16.50 -4.55 12.04
C GLN A 21 -15.76 -5.85 12.37
N GLU A 22 -15.98 -6.91 11.59
CA GLU A 22 -15.24 -8.17 11.74
C GLU A 22 -13.75 -7.98 11.46
N PHE A 23 -13.40 -7.13 10.49
CA PHE A 23 -12.01 -6.81 10.21
C PHE A 23 -11.31 -6.12 11.39
N ILE A 24 -11.97 -5.14 12.01
CA ILE A 24 -11.46 -4.49 13.23
C ILE A 24 -11.34 -5.51 14.38
N GLN A 25 -12.29 -6.44 14.50
CA GLN A 25 -12.20 -7.50 15.50
C GLN A 25 -10.99 -8.41 15.26
N HIS A 26 -10.73 -8.82 14.02
CA HIS A 26 -9.55 -9.63 13.69
C HIS A 26 -8.23 -8.91 13.99
N ILE A 27 -8.18 -7.58 13.77
CA ILE A 27 -7.03 -6.77 14.18
C ILE A 27 -6.89 -6.80 15.69
N ASN A 28 -7.97 -6.57 16.43
CA ASN A 28 -7.95 -6.60 17.89
C ASN A 28 -7.46 -7.97 18.43
N ASP A 29 -7.90 -9.07 17.82
CA ASP A 29 -7.49 -10.44 18.19
C ASP A 29 -6.01 -10.74 17.87
N GLU A 30 -5.44 -10.10 16.83
CA GLU A 30 -4.03 -10.24 16.49
C GLU A 30 -3.12 -9.37 17.38
N THR A 31 -3.68 -8.36 18.05
CA THR A 31 -2.93 -7.48 18.95
C THR A 31 -2.88 -8.02 20.38
N GLU A 32 -1.69 -8.37 20.87
CA GLU A 32 -1.50 -9.00 22.20
C GLU A 32 -2.12 -8.23 23.37
N ASN A 33 -2.19 -6.89 23.29
CA ASN A 33 -2.73 -6.01 24.35
C ASN A 33 -3.98 -5.24 23.90
N GLY A 34 -4.62 -5.67 22.81
CA GLY A 34 -5.78 -5.02 22.22
C GLY A 34 -5.47 -3.73 21.44
N ILE A 35 -6.52 -3.21 20.81
CA ILE A 35 -6.44 -2.10 19.85
C ILE A 35 -5.95 -0.77 20.47
N THR A 36 -6.27 -0.51 21.74
CA THR A 36 -5.86 0.73 22.43
C THR A 36 -4.35 0.77 22.70
N GLU A 37 -3.73 -0.34 23.11
CA GLU A 37 -2.27 -0.38 23.29
C GLU A 37 -1.54 -0.43 21.95
N PHE A 38 -2.14 -1.05 20.95
CA PHE A 38 -1.65 -1.00 19.58
C PHE A 38 -1.62 0.44 19.04
N GLU A 39 -2.69 1.21 19.29
CA GLU A 39 -2.79 2.61 18.92
C GLU A 39 -1.72 3.47 19.60
N LYS A 40 -1.57 3.35 20.92
CA LYS A 40 -0.57 4.11 21.68
C LYS A 40 0.84 3.81 21.20
N ARG A 41 1.12 2.53 20.94
CA ARG A 41 2.39 2.10 20.36
C ARG A 41 2.59 2.68 18.98
N ALA A 42 1.56 2.77 18.13
CA ALA A 42 1.70 3.34 16.79
C ALA A 42 2.02 4.84 16.88
N ARG A 43 1.35 5.56 17.79
CA ARG A 43 1.64 6.98 18.04
C ARG A 43 3.06 7.24 18.51
N SER A 44 3.64 6.34 19.30
CA SER A 44 5.01 6.53 19.81
C SER A 44 6.10 6.46 18.73
N PHE A 45 5.77 6.08 17.49
CA PHE A 45 6.70 6.14 16.36
C PHE A 45 6.78 7.53 15.72
N TYR A 46 5.85 8.44 16.05
CA TYR A 46 5.83 9.80 15.53
C TYR A 46 6.44 10.76 16.56
N ALA A 47 7.38 11.60 16.09
CA ALA A 47 8.05 12.57 16.95
C ALA A 47 7.11 13.68 17.43
N GLU A 48 6.16 14.08 16.57
CA GLU A 48 5.16 15.08 16.91
C GLU A 48 3.95 14.46 17.64
N PRO A 49 3.48 15.06 18.75
CA PRO A 49 2.28 14.61 19.41
C PRO A 49 1.04 14.76 18.52
N LEU A 50 0.46 13.64 18.12
CA LEU A 50 -0.77 13.59 17.31
C LEU A 50 -2.05 13.77 18.15
N ALA A 51 -1.99 14.54 19.24
CA ALA A 51 -3.07 14.69 20.23
C ALA A 51 -4.36 15.31 19.67
N HIS A 52 -4.28 15.93 18.48
CA HIS A 52 -5.44 16.46 17.76
C HIS A 52 -6.32 15.37 17.12
N LEU A 53 -5.77 14.16 16.89
CA LEU A 53 -6.50 13.02 16.35
C LEU A 53 -7.04 12.16 17.49
N LYS A 54 -8.35 11.87 17.48
CA LYS A 54 -8.93 10.90 18.42
C LYS A 54 -8.42 9.50 18.12
N GLU A 55 -8.50 8.59 19.10
CA GLU A 55 -8.07 7.19 18.98
C GLU A 55 -8.68 6.51 17.74
N LYS A 56 -10.00 6.67 17.57
CA LYS A 56 -10.72 6.12 16.42
C LYS A 56 -10.22 6.68 15.08
N GLU A 57 -10.09 8.00 14.97
CA GLU A 57 -9.66 8.67 13.72
C GLU A 57 -8.24 8.26 13.34
N PHE A 58 -7.33 8.18 14.32
CA PHE A 58 -5.96 7.74 14.07
C PHE A 58 -5.91 6.27 13.63
N MET A 59 -6.68 5.38 14.28
CA MET A 59 -6.75 3.98 13.88
C MET A 59 -7.35 3.80 12.49
N GLU A 60 -8.36 4.58 12.12
CA GLU A 60 -8.93 4.58 10.78
C GLU A 60 -7.87 4.92 9.72
N ILE A 61 -7.04 5.94 9.98
CA ILE A 61 -5.92 6.30 9.10
C ILE A 61 -4.90 5.14 9.00
N MET A 62 -4.48 4.58 10.13
CA MET A 62 -3.52 3.47 10.15
C MET A 62 -4.01 2.23 9.39
N ILE A 63 -5.29 1.89 9.56
CA ILE A 63 -5.90 0.74 8.90
C ILE A 63 -6.03 1.00 7.40
N LEU A 64 -6.54 2.16 7.02
CA LEU A 64 -6.75 2.53 5.63
C LEU A 64 -5.42 2.55 4.86
N ASP A 65 -4.42 3.26 5.38
CA ASP A 65 -3.11 3.38 4.75
C ASP A 65 -2.37 2.05 4.74
N GLY A 66 -2.42 1.30 5.85
CA GLY A 66 -1.74 0.01 5.93
C GLY A 66 -2.36 -1.05 5.01
N CYS A 67 -3.69 -1.12 4.93
CA CYS A 67 -4.37 -2.02 4.00
C CYS A 67 -4.10 -1.65 2.56
N PHE A 68 -4.08 -0.35 2.24
CA PHE A 68 -3.72 0.16 0.94
C PHE A 68 -2.32 -0.32 0.52
N VAL A 69 -1.30 -0.12 1.36
CA VAL A 69 0.08 -0.57 1.10
C VAL A 69 0.13 -2.08 0.87
N ILE A 70 -0.47 -2.85 1.77
CA ILE A 70 -0.44 -4.32 1.69
C ILE A 70 -1.09 -4.84 0.40
N GLN A 71 -2.26 -4.31 0.05
CA GLN A 71 -2.99 -4.70 -1.14
C GLN A 71 -2.24 -4.30 -2.43
N LEU A 72 -1.65 -3.11 -2.45
CA LEU A 72 -0.84 -2.65 -3.57
C LEU A 72 0.39 -3.56 -3.79
N LEU A 73 1.14 -3.89 -2.73
CA LEU A 73 2.28 -4.79 -2.80
C LEU A 73 1.88 -6.18 -3.33
N TRP A 74 0.75 -6.71 -2.83
CA TRP A 74 0.23 -8.00 -3.29
C TRP A 74 -0.17 -7.99 -4.76
N LYS A 75 -0.83 -6.92 -5.23
CA LYS A 75 -1.19 -6.77 -6.64
C LYS A 75 0.04 -6.67 -7.55
N ILE A 76 1.06 -5.91 -7.14
CA ILE A 76 2.34 -5.78 -7.87
C ILE A 76 3.00 -7.17 -8.05
N VAL A 77 3.08 -7.96 -6.98
CA VAL A 77 3.75 -9.28 -7.02
C VAL A 77 2.97 -10.30 -7.84
N ASN A 78 1.65 -10.30 -7.74
CA ASN A 78 0.82 -11.30 -8.44
C ASN A 78 0.40 -10.87 -9.85
N GLY A 79 0.78 -9.67 -10.30
CA GLY A 79 0.35 -9.11 -11.59
C GLY A 79 -1.17 -8.94 -11.69
N LYS A 80 -1.86 -8.81 -10.55
CA LYS A 80 -3.32 -8.69 -10.51
C LYS A 80 -3.72 -7.23 -10.65
N LYS A 81 -4.25 -6.88 -11.82
CA LYS A 81 -4.88 -5.59 -12.08
C LYS A 81 -6.37 -5.85 -12.30
N ASP A 82 -7.21 -5.20 -11.51
CA ASP A 82 -8.64 -5.19 -11.81
C ASP A 82 -8.86 -4.23 -12.99
N ASP A 83 -9.90 -4.45 -13.80
CA ASP A 83 -10.16 -3.63 -14.99
C ASP A 83 -10.31 -2.14 -14.66
N ASP A 84 -10.81 -1.83 -13.46
CA ASP A 84 -11.01 -0.47 -12.94
C ASP A 84 -9.98 -0.05 -11.88
N ASP A 85 -8.81 -0.68 -11.80
CA ASP A 85 -7.79 -0.34 -10.79
C ASP A 85 -7.24 1.08 -11.01
N PRO A 86 -7.50 2.02 -10.08
CA PRO A 86 -7.19 3.45 -10.28
C PRO A 86 -5.69 3.77 -10.24
N ILE A 87 -4.85 2.83 -9.80
CA ILE A 87 -3.39 3.01 -9.71
C ILE A 87 -2.70 2.18 -10.77
N LEU A 88 -2.98 0.88 -10.84
CA LEU A 88 -2.22 -0.02 -11.70
C LEU A 88 -2.57 0.13 -13.18
N ASN A 89 -3.70 0.78 -13.50
CA ASN A 89 -4.09 1.09 -14.88
C ASN A 89 -3.70 2.51 -15.32
N MET A 90 -3.11 3.32 -14.43
CA MET A 90 -2.69 4.69 -14.72
C MET A 90 -1.23 4.91 -14.31
N ASP A 91 -0.31 4.85 -15.29
CA ASP A 91 1.14 4.82 -15.05
C ASP A 91 1.65 6.02 -14.23
N CYS A 92 1.13 7.22 -14.48
CA CYS A 92 1.52 8.40 -13.71
C CYS A 92 1.04 8.33 -12.24
N MET A 93 -0.12 7.73 -11.98
CA MET A 93 -0.60 7.49 -10.62
C MET A 93 0.24 6.44 -9.91
N PHE A 94 0.62 5.37 -10.62
CA PHE A 94 1.52 4.37 -10.07
C PHE A 94 2.88 4.95 -9.68
N GLN A 95 3.48 5.78 -10.56
CA GLN A 95 4.74 6.47 -10.26
C GLN A 95 4.62 7.41 -9.07
N TYR A 96 3.54 8.19 -9.00
CA TYR A 96 3.25 9.07 -7.88
C TYR A 96 3.17 8.30 -6.56
N VAL A 97 2.42 7.20 -6.52
CA VAL A 97 2.30 6.35 -5.32
C VAL A 97 3.64 5.71 -4.97
N CYS A 98 4.42 5.24 -5.94
CA CYS A 98 5.75 4.69 -5.66
C CYS A 98 6.69 5.73 -5.05
N HIS A 99 6.64 6.98 -5.52
CA HIS A 99 7.40 8.07 -4.93
C HIS A 99 6.95 8.34 -3.49
N ASP A 100 5.64 8.40 -3.27
CA ASP A 100 5.03 8.64 -1.96
C ASP A 100 5.44 7.59 -0.91
N LEU A 101 5.46 6.31 -1.31
CA LEU A 101 5.89 5.20 -0.45
C LEU A 101 7.37 5.26 -0.04
N LEU A 102 8.20 5.98 -0.80
CA LEU A 102 9.62 6.16 -0.50
C LEU A 102 9.87 7.37 0.41
N LEU A 103 8.90 8.27 0.57
CA LEU A 103 9.03 9.42 1.47
C LEU A 103 9.01 8.95 2.93
N LEU A 104 10.01 9.40 3.70
CA LEU A 104 10.13 9.07 5.13
C LEU A 104 8.92 9.59 5.94
N GLU A 105 8.35 10.72 5.51
CA GLU A 105 7.23 11.39 6.16
C GLU A 105 5.93 10.58 6.11
N ASN A 106 5.76 9.72 5.10
CA ASN A 106 4.55 8.91 4.89
C ASN A 106 4.70 7.46 5.37
N GLN A 107 5.67 7.20 6.25
CA GLN A 107 5.93 5.85 6.73
C GLN A 107 4.96 5.42 7.84
N LEU A 108 4.44 4.20 7.67
CA LEU A 108 3.72 3.48 8.70
C LEU A 108 4.72 2.66 9.54
N PRO A 109 4.51 2.54 10.86
CA PRO A 109 5.32 1.66 11.69
C PRO A 109 5.28 0.23 11.17
N TRP A 110 6.44 -0.43 11.07
CA TRP A 110 6.54 -1.81 10.56
C TRP A 110 5.58 -2.78 11.24
N PHE A 111 5.41 -2.66 12.56
CA PHE A 111 4.54 -3.56 13.32
C PHE A 111 3.06 -3.40 12.94
N VAL A 112 2.63 -2.20 12.49
CA VAL A 112 1.27 -1.96 12.00
C VAL A 112 1.06 -2.72 10.71
N LEU A 113 1.96 -2.56 9.74
CA LEU A 113 1.92 -3.30 8.47
C LEU A 113 2.01 -4.81 8.71
N SER A 114 2.86 -5.26 9.62
CA SER A 114 2.99 -6.68 9.93
C SER A 114 1.72 -7.26 10.56
N ALA A 115 1.02 -6.52 11.44
CA ALA A 115 -0.23 -6.98 12.03
C ALA A 115 -1.35 -7.05 10.98
N LEU A 116 -1.52 -5.98 10.21
CA LEU A 116 -2.51 -5.93 9.12
C LEU A 116 -2.23 -7.02 8.06
N TYR A 117 -0.95 -7.30 7.76
CA TYR A 117 -0.59 -8.35 6.81
C TYR A 117 -1.07 -9.71 7.29
N LYS A 118 -0.85 -10.05 8.56
CA LYS A 118 -1.28 -11.34 9.13
C LYS A 118 -2.80 -11.53 9.05
N VAL A 119 -3.55 -10.46 9.23
CA VAL A 119 -5.03 -10.46 9.16
C VAL A 119 -5.55 -10.55 7.72
N THR A 120 -4.78 -10.13 6.72
CA THR A 120 -5.27 -9.97 5.33
C THR A 120 -4.73 -11.00 4.33
N LEU A 121 -3.44 -11.33 4.43
CA LEU A 121 -2.70 -12.09 3.43
C LEU A 121 -1.65 -13.03 4.04
N GLY A 122 -1.43 -12.98 5.36
CA GLY A 122 -0.42 -13.79 6.04
C GLY A 122 -0.78 -15.27 6.08
N LYS A 123 -0.09 -16.04 6.93
CA LYS A 123 -0.16 -17.51 6.95
C LYS A 123 -1.58 -18.11 6.96
N ARG A 124 -2.57 -17.41 7.56
CA ARG A 124 -3.98 -17.84 7.54
C ARG A 124 -4.55 -17.96 6.11
N TYR A 125 -3.98 -17.23 5.15
CA TYR A 125 -4.33 -17.23 3.74
C TYR A 125 -3.23 -17.85 2.85
N GLY A 126 -2.26 -18.54 3.45
CA GLY A 126 -1.16 -19.21 2.73
C GLY A 126 -0.12 -18.27 2.11
N GLY A 127 -0.08 -16.99 2.49
CA GLY A 127 0.90 -16.05 1.96
C GLY A 127 2.31 -16.21 2.55
N PRO A 128 3.34 -15.69 1.85
CA PRO A 128 4.72 -15.71 2.32
C PRO A 128 4.93 -14.82 3.55
N PRO A 129 6.12 -14.81 4.18
CA PRO A 129 6.47 -13.78 5.15
C PRO A 129 6.29 -12.37 4.54
N PHE A 130 5.86 -11.40 5.35
CA PHE A 130 5.64 -10.02 4.86
C PHE A 130 6.91 -9.41 4.22
N SER A 131 8.08 -9.69 4.81
CA SER A 131 9.38 -9.27 4.27
C SER A 131 9.67 -9.85 2.89
N GLU A 132 9.23 -11.08 2.62
CA GLU A 132 9.38 -11.70 1.30
C GLU A 132 8.43 -11.05 0.29
N LEU A 133 7.17 -10.81 0.66
CA LEU A 133 6.24 -10.07 -0.20
C LEU A 133 6.81 -8.69 -0.56
N LEU A 134 7.32 -7.96 0.43
CA LEU A 134 7.91 -6.64 0.24
C LEU A 134 9.12 -6.68 -0.69
N LEU A 135 10.04 -7.63 -0.47
CA LEU A 135 11.23 -7.81 -1.29
C LEU A 135 10.87 -8.14 -2.74
N CYS A 136 9.89 -9.05 -2.94
CA CYS A 136 9.37 -9.38 -4.26
C CYS A 136 8.74 -8.16 -4.94
N ALA A 137 7.94 -7.36 -4.21
CA ALA A 137 7.31 -6.17 -4.75
C ALA A 137 8.33 -5.13 -5.22
N PHE A 138 9.35 -4.82 -4.40
CA PHE A 138 10.42 -3.89 -4.78
C PHE A 138 11.29 -4.41 -5.94
N SER A 139 11.51 -5.72 -5.99
CA SER A 139 12.21 -6.34 -7.13
C SER A 139 11.41 -6.19 -8.43
N SER A 140 10.10 -6.43 -8.37
CA SER A 140 9.17 -6.21 -9.49
C SER A 140 9.09 -4.74 -9.90
N LEU A 141 9.10 -3.81 -8.94
CA LEU A 141 9.10 -2.36 -9.20
C LEU A 141 10.29 -1.95 -10.07
N ASN A 142 11.49 -2.47 -9.82
CA ASN A 142 12.66 -2.17 -10.65
C ASN A 142 12.45 -2.62 -12.11
N SER A 143 11.90 -3.81 -12.32
CA SER A 143 11.56 -4.29 -13.67
C SER A 143 10.48 -3.44 -14.34
N ILE A 144 9.46 -3.04 -13.57
CA ILE A 144 8.34 -2.22 -14.05
C ILE A 144 8.84 -0.82 -14.44
N LEU A 145 9.64 -0.17 -13.59
CA LEU A 145 10.23 1.14 -13.85
C LEU A 145 11.14 1.12 -15.07
N LYS A 146 11.96 0.07 -15.23
CA LYS A 146 12.78 -0.11 -16.45
C LYS A 146 11.92 -0.23 -17.71
N LYS A 147 10.82 -0.98 -17.65
CA LYS A 147 9.88 -1.10 -18.77
C LYS A 147 9.26 0.25 -19.12
N TYR A 148 8.83 1.02 -18.12
CA TYR A 148 8.25 2.34 -18.34
C TYR A 148 9.26 3.35 -18.89
N PHE A 149 10.49 3.36 -18.36
CA PHE A 149 11.55 4.22 -18.86
C PHE A 149 11.88 3.89 -20.33
N ASN A 150 12.02 2.62 -20.67
CA ASN A 150 12.25 2.20 -22.06
C ASN A 150 11.07 2.56 -22.97
N SER A 151 9.83 2.34 -22.53
CA SER A 151 8.63 2.73 -23.31
C SER A 151 8.55 4.24 -23.54
N TYR A 152 9.00 5.05 -22.58
CA TYR A 152 9.07 6.50 -22.74
C TYR A 152 10.16 6.90 -23.73
N LEU A 153 11.34 6.28 -23.66
CA LEU A 153 12.42 6.48 -24.63
C LEU A 153 12.00 6.06 -26.05
N ASP A 154 11.33 4.92 -26.19
CA ASP A 154 10.81 4.45 -27.49
C ASP A 154 9.83 5.47 -28.10
N CYS A 155 9.01 6.14 -27.28
CA CYS A 155 8.12 7.22 -27.74
C CYS A 155 8.87 8.50 -28.13
N LEU A 156 10.06 8.75 -27.57
CA LEU A 156 10.92 9.89 -27.92
C LEU A 156 11.72 9.62 -29.19
N ASP A 157 12.26 8.41 -29.34
CA ASP A 157 13.02 7.96 -30.51
C ASP A 157 12.16 7.89 -31.79
N LEU A 158 10.83 7.84 -31.65
CA LEU A 158 9.88 7.95 -32.78
C LEU A 158 9.58 9.40 -33.21
N ASN A 159 10.09 10.40 -32.49
CA ASN A 159 9.82 11.83 -32.77
C ASN A 159 11.05 12.64 -33.17
N ASP A 160 12.25 12.05 -33.25
CA ASP A 160 13.46 12.81 -33.56
C ASP A 160 14.15 12.33 -34.85
N ASP A 161 13.65 12.85 -35.97
CA ASP A 161 14.47 13.03 -37.17
C ASP A 161 14.55 14.50 -37.61
N ARG A 162 13.88 15.44 -36.91
CA ARG A 162 13.86 16.86 -37.26
C ARG A 162 13.33 17.72 -36.11
N VAL A 163 14.13 18.14 -35.12
CA VAL A 163 14.17 19.54 -34.63
C VAL A 163 15.42 19.69 -33.75
N ASP A 164 16.59 19.85 -34.36
CA ASP A 164 17.76 20.52 -33.74
C ASP A 164 18.63 21.22 -34.81
N GLU A 165 17.97 21.80 -35.82
CA GLU A 165 18.55 22.83 -36.67
C GLU A 165 17.62 24.06 -36.66
N ASN A 166 17.83 24.94 -35.67
CA ASN A 166 17.97 26.40 -35.80
C ASN A 166 17.92 27.11 -34.46
#